data_AF-A0AAV1J402-F1
#
_entry.id   AF-A0AAV1J402-F1
#
_cell.length_a   1.000
_cell.length_b   1.000
_cell.length_c   1.000
_cell.angle_alpha   90.00
_cell.angle_beta   90.00
_cell.angle_gamma   90.00
#
_symmetry.space_group_name_H-M   'P 1'
#
loop_
_entity.id
_entity.type
_entity.pdbx_description
1 polymer ?
#
loop_
_entity_poly.entity_id
_entity_poly.type
_entity_poly.pdbx_seq_one_letter_code
_entity_poly.pdbx_strand_id
1 'polypeptide(L)'
;MVITVTSICGLCGIAVNLVPNIIASGILFIIFLLGMTIVGIYLAIAVDLFPTYLRVFAVSFILTGGRLSTIISVQTLNYMLGNHCETGFYVFSSIYAASALLACFLADDRKTANNPL
;
A
#
# COMPACT_ATOMS: atom_id res chain seq x y z
N MET A 1 4.70 6.31 -11.14
CA MET A 1 5.52 5.38 -10.33
C MET A 1 4.72 4.70 -9.23
N VAL A 2 4.00 5.43 -8.36
CA VAL A 2 3.17 4.81 -7.32
C VAL A 2 2.07 3.90 -7.88
N ILE A 3 1.34 4.35 -8.91
CA ILE A 3 0.24 3.60 -9.56
C ILE A 3 0.73 2.26 -10.17
N THR A 4 1.90 2.28 -10.82
CA THR A 4 2.49 1.07 -11.41
C THR A 4 2.91 0.07 -10.33
N VAL A 5 3.44 0.54 -9.20
CA VAL A 5 3.86 -0.34 -8.11
C VAL A 5 2.64 -0.92 -7.37
N THR A 6 1.62 -0.11 -7.08
CA THR A 6 0.39 -0.59 -6.40
C THR A 6 -0.44 -1.53 -7.27
N SER A 7 -0.53 -1.29 -8.58
CA SER A 7 -1.26 -2.18 -9.50
C SER A 7 -0.58 -3.54 -9.65
N ILE A 8 0.75 -3.58 -9.82
CA ILE A 8 1.51 -4.84 -9.89
C ILE A 8 1.39 -5.61 -8.57
N CYS A 9 1.48 -4.92 -7.43
CA CYS A 9 1.35 -5.54 -6.11
C CYS A 9 -0.08 -6.09 -5.87
N GLY A 10 -1.11 -5.33 -6.24
CA GLY A 10 -2.51 -5.76 -6.14
C GLY A 10 -2.84 -6.96 -7.04
N LEU A 11 -2.33 -6.97 -8.28
CA LEU A 11 -2.45 -8.13 -9.20
C LEU A 11 -1.78 -9.38 -8.64
N CYS A 12 -0.61 -9.21 -7.99
CA CYS A 12 0.10 -10.30 -7.32
C CYS A 12 -0.74 -10.91 -6.18
N GLY A 13 -1.40 -10.06 -5.38
CA GLY A 13 -2.27 -10.49 -4.28
C GLY A 13 -3.49 -11.31 -4.73
N ILE A 14 -4.09 -10.95 -5.87
CA ILE A 14 -5.22 -11.69 -6.46
C ILE A 14 -4.72 -13.02 -7.05
N ALA A 15 -3.56 -13.01 -7.71
CA ALA A 15 -2.95 -14.20 -8.32
C ALA A 15 -2.58 -15.29 -7.29
N VAL A 16 -2.30 -14.91 -6.04
CA VAL A 16 -2.04 -15.87 -4.94
C VAL A 16 -3.22 -16.80 -4.68
N ASN A 17 -4.46 -16.34 -4.88
CA ASN A 17 -5.65 -17.16 -4.65
C ASN A 17 -5.84 -18.23 -5.73
N LEU A 18 -5.30 -18.02 -6.94
CA LEU A 18 -5.50 -18.90 -8.08
C LEU A 18 -4.50 -20.07 -8.13
N VAL A 19 -3.43 -20.03 -7.33
CA VAL A 19 -2.37 -21.04 -7.35
C VAL A 19 -2.46 -21.95 -6.12
N PRO A 20 -2.86 -23.23 -6.26
CA PRO A 20 -2.93 -24.19 -5.14
C PRO A 20 -1.56 -24.70 -4.66
N ASN A 21 -0.46 -24.08 -5.10
CA ASN A 21 0.91 -24.50 -4.77
C ASN A 21 1.55 -23.57 -3.73
N ILE A 22 1.85 -24.14 -2.56
CA ILE A 22 2.42 -23.45 -1.38
C ILE A 22 3.67 -22.64 -1.70
N ILE A 23 4.53 -23.15 -2.59
CA ILE A 23 5.80 -22.50 -2.94
C ILE A 23 5.55 -21.24 -3.78
N ALA A 24 4.63 -21.31 -4.74
CA ALA A 24 4.29 -20.19 -5.59
C ALA A 24 3.60 -19.06 -4.80
N SER A 25 2.69 -19.40 -3.88
CA SER A 25 2.04 -18.41 -3.01
C SER A 25 3.03 -17.71 -2.08
N GLY A 26 4.05 -18.42 -1.60
CA GLY A 26 5.14 -17.82 -0.82
C GLY A 26 5.96 -16.80 -1.61
N ILE A 27 6.31 -17.11 -2.86
CA ILE A 27 7.08 -16.19 -3.74
C ILE A 27 6.27 -14.94 -4.06
N LEU A 28 4.98 -15.10 -4.41
CA LEU A 28 4.09 -13.97 -4.67
C LEU A 28 3.89 -13.10 -3.42
N PHE A 29 3.86 -13.69 -2.22
CA PHE A 29 3.81 -12.93 -0.97
C PHE A 29 5.07 -12.10 -0.73
N ILE A 30 6.25 -12.61 -1.08
CA ILE A 30 7.51 -11.84 -1.01
C ILE A 30 7.47 -10.65 -1.97
N ILE A 31 6.93 -10.86 -3.19
CA ILE A 31 6.74 -9.77 -4.16
C ILE A 31 5.73 -8.75 -3.63
N PHE A 32 4.69 -9.20 -2.93
CA PHE A 32 3.71 -8.32 -2.29
C PHE A 32 4.31 -7.45 -1.18
N LEU A 33 5.28 -7.99 -0.42
CA LEU A 33 6.00 -7.22 0.61
C LEU A 33 6.83 -6.07 0.03
N LEU A 34 7.26 -6.15 -1.24
CA LEU A 34 7.95 -5.03 -1.91
C LEU A 34 7.06 -3.78 -2.01
N GLY A 35 5.73 -3.92 -1.93
CA GLY A 35 4.80 -2.80 -1.87
C GLY A 35 5.03 -1.85 -0.68
N MET A 36 5.70 -2.30 0.38
CA MET A 36 6.09 -1.44 1.51
C MET A 36 7.00 -0.26 1.10
N THR A 37 7.69 -0.37 -0.03
CA THR A 37 8.51 0.74 -0.57
C THR A 37 7.68 1.98 -0.92
N ILE A 38 6.37 1.84 -1.14
CA ILE A 38 5.47 2.96 -1.46
C ILE A 38 5.37 3.96 -0.29
N VAL A 39 5.53 3.50 0.96
CA VAL A 39 5.47 4.36 2.16
C VAL A 39 6.52 5.48 2.09
N GLY A 40 7.71 5.21 1.57
CA GLY A 40 8.76 6.22 1.39
C GLY A 40 8.36 7.30 0.39
N ILE A 41 7.61 6.94 -0.65
CA ILE A 41 7.13 7.89 -1.66
C ILE A 41 6.02 8.76 -1.07
N TYR A 42 5.09 8.18 -0.31
CA TYR A 42 4.06 8.96 0.40
C TYR A 42 4.67 9.95 1.40
N LEU A 43 5.77 9.58 2.07
CA LEU A 43 6.49 10.49 2.95
C LEU A 43 7.10 11.68 2.21
N ALA A 44 7.68 11.43 1.03
CA ALA A 44 8.22 12.48 0.17
C ALA A 44 7.12 13.45 -0.32
N ILE A 45 5.94 12.92 -0.68
CA ILE A 45 4.77 13.73 -1.07
C ILE A 45 4.26 14.55 0.11
N ALA A 46 4.12 13.96 1.29
CA ALA A 46 3.66 14.67 2.48
C ALA A 46 4.57 15.85 2.84
N VAL A 47 5.88 15.65 2.69
CA VAL A 47 6.89 16.69 2.88
C VAL A 47 6.72 17.89 1.93
N ASP A 48 6.30 17.62 0.69
CA ASP A 48 6.12 18.62 -0.36
C ASP A 48 4.77 19.36 -0.20
N LEU A 49 3.77 18.67 0.37
CA LEU A 49 2.41 19.20 0.56
C LEU A 49 2.27 20.09 1.80
N PHE A 50 2.97 19.79 2.89
CA PHE A 50 2.82 20.52 4.15
C PHE A 50 3.78 21.72 4.27
N PRO A 51 3.29 22.89 4.71
CA PRO A 51 4.14 24.06 4.93
C PRO A 51 5.12 23.84 6.10
N THR A 52 6.25 24.56 6.08
CA THR A 52 7.46 24.31 6.89
C THR A 52 7.20 24.23 8.39
N TYR A 53 6.18 24.92 8.91
CA TYR A 53 5.84 24.98 10.33
C TYR A 53 5.08 23.73 10.84
N LEU A 54 4.48 22.91 9.96
CA LEU A 54 3.76 21.66 10.33
C LEU A 54 4.44 20.40 9.79
N ARG A 55 5.46 20.53 8.95
CA ARG A 55 6.12 19.42 8.25
C ARG A 55 6.62 18.33 9.20
N VAL A 56 7.24 18.71 10.32
CA VAL A 56 7.79 17.74 11.29
C VAL A 56 6.68 16.91 11.95
N PHE A 57 5.59 17.57 12.36
CA PHE A 57 4.46 16.88 12.99
C PHE A 57 3.76 15.92 12.01
N ALA A 58 3.51 16.36 10.78
CA ALA A 58 2.87 15.54 9.75
C ALA A 58 3.72 14.29 9.42
N VAL A 59 5.03 14.45 9.26
CA VAL A 59 5.97 13.35 9.00
C VAL A 59 5.99 12.35 10.17
N SER A 60 6.09 12.83 11.41
CA SER A 60 6.06 11.96 12.59
C SER A 60 4.74 11.21 12.76
N PHE A 61 3.61 11.86 12.42
CA PHE A 61 2.30 11.23 12.46
C PHE A 61 2.18 10.11 11.42
N ILE A 62 2.59 10.35 10.17
CA ILE A 62 2.59 9.34 9.10
C ILE A 62 3.49 8.14 9.47
N LEU A 63 4.69 8.40 10.00
CA LEU A 63 5.61 7.34 10.40
C LEU A 63 5.09 6.52 11.58
N THR A 64 4.49 7.17 12.59
CA THR A 64 3.87 6.46 13.72
C THR A 64 2.67 5.65 13.25
N GLY A 65 1.81 6.24 12.42
CA GLY A 65 0.66 5.55 11.81
C GLY A 65 1.07 4.33 10.98
N GLY A 66 2.12 4.45 10.17
CA GLY A 66 2.65 3.34 9.38
C GLY A 66 3.23 2.19 10.23
N ARG A 67 3.82 2.50 11.39
CA ARG A 67 4.27 1.47 12.33
C ARG A 67 3.09 0.77 13.00
N LEU A 68 2.09 1.53 13.45
CA LEU A 68 0.88 0.99 14.05
C LEU A 68 0.11 0.10 13.07
N SER A 69 -0.05 0.54 11.82
CA SER A 69 -0.73 -0.23 10.79
C SER A 69 -0.02 -1.57 10.52
N THR A 70 1.32 -1.59 10.57
CA THR A 70 2.09 -2.83 10.38
C THR A 70 1.84 -3.83 11.51
N ILE A 71 1.81 -3.37 12.76
CA ILE A 71 1.53 -4.23 13.92
C ILE A 71 0.12 -4.84 13.82
N ILE A 72 -0.87 -4.00 13.53
CA ILE A 72 -2.27 -4.43 13.38
C ILE A 72 -2.41 -5.41 12.21
N SER A 73 -1.78 -5.11 11.08
CA SER A 73 -1.86 -5.93 9.87
C SER A 73 -1.25 -7.31 10.11
N VAL A 74 -0.07 -7.41 10.70
CA VAL A 74 0.60 -8.71 10.94
C VAL A 74 -0.20 -9.58 11.90
N GLN A 75 -0.74 -9.00 12.98
CA GLN A 75 -1.59 -9.74 13.92
C GLN A 75 -2.86 -10.25 13.25
N THR A 76 -3.51 -9.41 12.45
CA THR A 76 -4.73 -9.78 11.70
C THR A 76 -4.43 -10.86 10.66
N LEU A 77 -3.32 -10.72 9.93
CA LEU A 77 -2.90 -11.66 8.90
C LEU A 77 -2.58 -13.03 9.53
N ASN A 78 -1.89 -13.06 10.67
CA ASN A 78 -1.60 -14.29 11.41
C ASN A 78 -2.88 -15.01 11.86
N TYR A 79 -3.86 -14.27 12.39
CA TYR A 79 -5.16 -14.83 12.79
C TYR A 79 -5.95 -15.38 11.58
N MET A 80 -6.00 -14.63 10.48
CA MET A 80 -6.72 -15.03 9.27
C MET A 80 -6.06 -16.23 8.59
N LEU A 81 -4.73 -16.34 8.60
CA LEU A 81 -4.02 -17.50 8.04
C LEU A 81 -4.33 -18.81 8.78
N GLY A 82 -4.62 -18.73 10.08
CA GLY A 82 -4.95 -19.89 10.91
C GLY A 82 -6.39 -20.39 10.77
N ASN A 83 -7.35 -19.51 10.46
CA ASN A 83 -8.78 -19.86 10.44
C ASN A 83 -9.40 -19.84 9.03
N HIS A 84 -9.07 -18.85 8.20
CA HIS A 84 -9.63 -18.65 6.86
C HIS A 84 -8.61 -17.97 5.92
N CYS A 85 -7.64 -18.76 5.45
CA CYS A 85 -6.52 -18.30 4.61
C CYS A 85 -6.98 -17.53 3.35
N GLU A 86 -8.04 -18.01 2.70
CA GLU A 86 -8.64 -17.43 1.49
C GLU A 86 -9.15 -16.01 1.72
N THR A 87 -9.79 -15.78 2.87
CA THR A 87 -10.39 -14.47 3.21
C THR A 87 -9.32 -13.44 3.50
N GLY A 88 -8.22 -13.83 4.14
CA GLY A 88 -7.08 -12.95 4.40
C GLY A 88 -6.54 -12.32 3.11
N PHE A 89 -6.29 -13.15 2.09
CA PHE A 89 -5.77 -12.66 0.81
C PHE A 89 -6.72 -11.70 0.07
N TYR A 90 -8.03 -11.92 0.16
CA TYR A 90 -9.02 -10.99 -0.39
C TYR A 90 -9.01 -9.64 0.33
N VAL A 91 -8.96 -9.64 1.66
CA VAL A 91 -8.92 -8.40 2.45
C VAL A 91 -7.66 -7.59 2.12
N PHE A 92 -6.48 -8.22 2.09
CA PHE A 92 -5.24 -7.53 1.76
C PHE A 92 -5.20 -7.03 0.31
N SER A 93 -5.76 -7.79 -0.64
CA SER A 93 -5.86 -7.35 -2.04
C SER A 93 -6.78 -6.13 -2.18
N SER A 94 -7.89 -6.09 -1.43
CA SER A 94 -8.82 -4.95 -1.46
C SER A 94 -8.19 -3.66 -0.91
N ILE A 95 -7.33 -3.77 0.12
CA ILE A 95 -6.57 -2.63 0.66
C ILE A 95 -5.61 -2.08 -0.39
N TYR A 96 -4.92 -2.95 -1.13
CA TYR A 96 -4.06 -2.52 -2.23
C TYR A 96 -4.86 -1.90 -3.39
N ALA A 97 -6.03 -2.44 -3.72
CA ALA A 97 -6.92 -1.85 -4.70
C ALA A 97 -7.40 -0.45 -4.28
N ALA A 98 -7.74 -0.26 -3.00
CA ALA A 98 -8.08 1.05 -2.45
C ALA A 98 -6.89 2.02 -2.54
N SER A 99 -5.67 1.56 -2.24
CA SER A 99 -4.46 2.38 -2.39
C SER A 99 -4.18 2.79 -3.84
N ALA A 100 -4.48 1.91 -4.80
CA ALA A 100 -4.35 2.21 -6.22
C ALA A 100 -5.39 3.26 -6.67
N LEU A 101 -6.62 3.15 -6.19
CA LEU A 101 -7.68 4.15 -6.38
C LEU A 101 -7.28 5.52 -5.83
N LEU A 102 -6.76 5.57 -4.60
CA LEU A 102 -6.26 6.81 -3.99
C LEU A 102 -5.09 7.40 -4.79
N ALA A 103 -4.17 6.56 -5.27
CA ALA A 103 -3.07 7.00 -6.12
C ALA A 103 -3.53 7.54 -7.48
N CYS A 104 -4.61 6.99 -8.05
CA CYS A 104 -5.23 7.52 -9.26
C CYS A 104 -5.88 8.88 -9.01
N PHE A 105 -6.60 9.04 -7.90
CA PHE A 105 -7.24 10.30 -7.55
C PHE A 105 -6.20 11.40 -7.25
N LEU A 106 -5.15 11.07 -6.49
CA LEU A 106 -4.09 12.02 -6.13
C LEU A 106 -3.23 12.46 -7.34
N ALA A 107 -3.16 11.65 -8.40
CA ALA A 107 -2.43 12.02 -9.61
C ALA A 107 -3.14 13.10 -10.44
N ASP A 108 -4.45 13.30 -10.26
CA ASP A 108 -5.22 14.27 -11.04
C ASP A 108 -4.90 15.72 -10.64
N ASP A 109 -4.68 15.98 -9.35
CA ASP A 109 -4.31 17.31 -8.84
C ASP A 109 -2.98 17.83 -9.40
N ARG A 110 -1.99 16.96 -9.64
CA ARG A 110 -0.70 17.36 -10.26
C ARG A 110 -0.84 17.71 -11.74
N LYS A 111 -1.93 17.30 -12.41
CA LYS A 111 -2.19 17.64 -13.82
C LYS A 111 -2.74 19.06 -13.95
N THR A 112 -3.53 19.51 -12.99
CA THR A 112 -4.08 20.89 -12.94
C THR A 112 -2.99 21.94 -12.69
N ALA A 113 -1.93 21.61 -11.94
CA ALA A 113 -0.80 22.52 -11.70
C ALA A 113 0.11 22.78 -12.92
N ASN A 114 -0.01 21.98 -13.99
CA ASN A 114 0.77 22.11 -15.23
C ASN A 114 -0.01 22.76 -16.37
N ASN A 115 -1.18 23.34 -16.12
CA ASN A 115 -1.88 24.17 -17.09
C ASN A 115 -1.65 25.66 -16.75
N PRO A 116 -0.64 26.32 -17.33
CA PRO A 116 -0.51 27.76 -17.22
C PRO A 116 -1.60 28.40 -18.10
N LEU A 117 -2.74 28.72 -17.50
CA LEU A 117 -3.62 29.79 -18.00
C LEU A 117 -3.06 31.13 -17.52
#